data_AF-A0A0C3NRI9-F1
#
_entry.id   AF-A0A0C3NRI9-F1
#
_cell.length_a   1.000
_cell.length_b   1.000
_cell.length_c   1.000
_cell.angle_alpha   90.00
_cell.angle_beta   90.00
_cell.angle_gamma   90.00
#
_symmetry.space_group_name_H-M   'P 1'
#
loop_
_entity.id
_entity.type
_entity.pdbx_description
1 polymer ?
#
loop_
_entity_poly.entity_id
_entity_poly.type
_entity_poly.pdbx_seq_one_letter_code
_entity_poly.pdbx_strand_id
1 'polypeptide(L)'
;IQMSNDRPNVYLAVRRIRHALTSYRDLADLLVSPNRPPGYKIPKFLVFFDSKREAIAAADALRERLPPEFKTKVVWFNSDNSPEFREQTTEDLAAGGYYGLMCTDAFGMGVDLADIELVIQWRCSCDLDTLWQRFGRAARDPRREGLAVLFAESKHFDSWKAEQAKRRKTRAHQGAEKAIEKE
;
A
#
# COMPACT_ATOMS: atom_id res chain seq x y z
N ILE A 1 -23.05 -23.61 4.53
CA ILE A 1 -22.23 -23.38 5.73
C ILE A 1 -21.88 -21.89 5.73
N GLN A 2 -22.26 -21.15 6.77
CA GLN A 2 -21.91 -19.74 6.92
C GLN A 2 -20.76 -19.66 7.92
N MET A 3 -19.60 -19.20 7.48
CA MET A 3 -18.42 -19.02 8.33
C MET A 3 -18.15 -17.52 8.50
N SER A 4 -17.57 -17.16 9.64
CA SER A 4 -17.16 -15.77 9.91
C SER A 4 -15.99 -15.37 9.01
N ASN A 5 -15.98 -14.11 8.56
CA ASN A 5 -14.83 -13.50 7.88
C ASN A 5 -13.84 -12.86 8.87
N ASP A 6 -14.05 -13.07 10.18
CA ASP A 6 -13.19 -12.54 11.23
C ASP A 6 -11.78 -13.15 11.17
N ARG A 7 -10.79 -12.28 11.39
CA ARG A 7 -9.36 -12.60 11.31
C ARG A 7 -8.68 -11.92 12.49
N PRO A 8 -8.81 -12.48 13.72
CA PRO A 8 -8.31 -11.84 14.93
C PRO A 8 -6.78 -11.66 14.94
N ASN A 9 -6.07 -12.41 14.10
CA ASN A 9 -4.63 -12.33 13.92
C ASN A 9 -4.19 -11.30 12.85
N VAL A 10 -5.12 -10.57 12.23
CA VAL A 10 -4.83 -9.53 11.23
C VAL A 10 -5.23 -8.17 11.78
N TYR A 11 -4.24 -7.36 12.13
CA TYR A 11 -4.45 -5.99 12.59
C TYR A 11 -4.75 -5.07 11.42
N LEU A 12 -5.73 -4.19 11.58
CA LEU A 12 -6.13 -3.23 10.55
C LEU A 12 -5.61 -1.83 10.87
N ALA A 13 -5.06 -1.16 9.87
CA ALA A 13 -4.64 0.23 9.99
C ALA A 13 -5.03 1.05 8.76
N VAL A 14 -5.28 2.35 8.97
CA VAL A 14 -5.49 3.31 7.89
C VAL A 14 -4.41 4.37 7.97
N ARG A 15 -3.71 4.62 6.85
CA ARG A 15 -2.67 5.64 6.74
C ARG A 15 -3.06 6.69 5.72
N ARG A 16 -2.87 7.96 6.09
CA ARG A 16 -3.06 9.08 5.17
C ARG A 16 -1.89 9.15 4.19
N ILE A 17 -2.19 9.25 2.90
CA ILE A 17 -1.23 9.61 1.85
C ILE A 17 -0.91 11.10 1.98
N ARG A 18 0.36 11.43 2.28
CA ARG A 18 0.83 12.80 2.53
C ARG A 18 1.58 13.38 1.34
N HIS A 19 2.16 12.53 0.50
CA HIS A 19 2.93 12.93 -0.67
C HIS A 19 2.12 12.75 -1.97
N ALA A 20 2.67 13.22 -3.09
CA ALA A 20 2.04 13.02 -4.39
C ALA A 20 1.87 11.52 -4.68
N LEU A 21 0.71 11.12 -5.21
CA LEU A 21 0.38 9.71 -5.47
C LEU A 21 1.43 9.02 -6.35
N THR A 22 1.92 9.73 -7.37
CA THR A 22 2.92 9.24 -8.33
C THR A 22 4.33 9.12 -7.74
N SER A 23 4.58 9.68 -6.55
CA SER A 23 5.89 9.60 -5.90
C SER A 23 6.09 8.29 -5.12
N TYR A 24 4.99 7.62 -4.74
CA TYR A 24 4.98 6.43 -3.90
C TYR A 24 5.79 6.56 -2.60
N ARG A 25 6.06 7.79 -2.15
CA ARG A 25 6.93 8.07 -0.99
C ARG A 25 6.34 7.53 0.30
N ASP A 26 5.03 7.67 0.51
CA ASP A 26 4.37 7.13 1.70
C ASP A 26 4.48 5.59 1.79
N LEU A 27 4.44 4.87 0.65
CA LEU A 27 4.72 3.43 0.60
C LEU A 27 6.17 3.15 0.95
N ALA A 28 7.10 3.89 0.32
CA ALA A 28 8.52 3.69 0.53
C ALA A 28 8.93 3.95 1.98
N ASP A 29 8.37 4.97 2.62
CA ASP A 29 8.63 5.29 4.03
C ASP A 29 8.13 4.18 4.98
N LEU A 30 7.06 3.46 4.61
CA LEU A 30 6.59 2.30 5.37
C LEU A 30 7.45 1.05 5.11
N LEU A 31 7.79 0.79 3.85
CA LEU A 31 8.36 -0.48 3.41
C LEU A 31 9.89 -0.51 3.43
N VAL A 32 10.55 0.58 3.02
CA VAL A 32 11.97 0.63 2.68
C VAL A 32 12.71 1.84 3.28
N SER A 33 12.23 2.37 4.41
CA SER A 33 12.84 3.54 5.07
C SER A 33 14.37 3.38 5.26
N PRO A 34 15.20 4.39 4.93
CA PRO A 34 16.66 4.27 5.08
C PRO A 34 17.12 4.29 6.55
N ASN A 35 16.29 4.74 7.49
CA ASN A 35 16.65 4.91 8.90
C ASN A 35 16.27 3.70 9.76
N ARG A 36 16.26 2.49 9.19
CA ARG A 36 15.91 1.30 9.98
C ARG A 36 17.03 0.90 10.94
N PRO A 37 16.68 0.41 12.14
CA PRO A 37 17.68 -0.06 13.09
C PRO A 37 18.46 -1.23 12.51
N PRO A 38 19.74 -1.41 12.90
CA PRO A 38 20.54 -2.56 12.50
C PRO A 38 19.79 -3.88 12.79
N GLY A 39 19.79 -4.80 11.83
CA GLY A 39 19.11 -6.09 11.95
C GLY A 39 17.60 -6.08 11.69
N TYR A 40 17.02 -4.93 11.32
CA TYR A 40 15.62 -4.89 10.89
C TYR A 40 15.42 -5.76 9.64
N LYS A 41 14.47 -6.69 9.72
CA LYS A 41 14.05 -7.52 8.58
C LYS A 41 12.86 -6.85 7.88
N ILE A 42 12.97 -6.67 6.56
CA ILE A 42 11.83 -6.25 5.76
C ILE A 42 10.78 -7.37 5.82
N PRO A 43 9.54 -7.09 6.29
CA PRO A 43 8.51 -8.11 6.39
C PRO A 43 8.13 -8.59 5.00
N LYS A 44 7.64 -9.83 4.87
CA LYS A 44 7.08 -10.28 3.60
C LYS A 44 5.77 -9.54 3.32
N PHE A 45 5.67 -8.84 2.18
CA PHE A 45 4.53 -7.95 1.93
C PHE A 45 3.90 -8.09 0.54
N LEU A 46 2.62 -7.70 0.47
CA LEU A 46 1.86 -7.52 -0.77
C LEU A 46 1.28 -6.11 -0.79
N VAL A 47 1.37 -5.43 -1.93
CA VAL A 47 0.74 -4.12 -2.15
C VAL A 47 -0.21 -4.22 -3.33
N PHE A 48 -1.49 -4.03 -3.06
CA PHE A 48 -2.55 -4.06 -4.06
C PHE A 48 -2.78 -2.69 -4.68
N PHE A 49 -2.92 -2.70 -6.00
CA PHE A 49 -3.28 -1.57 -6.84
C PHE A 49 -4.46 -1.96 -7.73
N ASP A 50 -5.32 -0.99 -8.04
CA ASP A 50 -6.42 -1.19 -8.99
C ASP A 50 -6.01 -0.97 -10.46
N SER A 51 -4.73 -0.67 -10.69
CA SER A 51 -4.14 -0.43 -12.01
C SER A 51 -2.79 -1.12 -12.16
N LYS A 52 -2.62 -1.90 -13.24
CA LYS A 52 -1.34 -2.54 -13.58
C LYS A 52 -0.23 -1.50 -13.73
N ARG A 53 -0.55 -0.36 -14.34
CA ARG A 53 0.39 0.75 -14.53
C ARG A 53 0.87 1.31 -13.20
N GLU A 54 -0.02 1.47 -12.22
CA GLU A 54 0.39 1.92 -10.88
C GLU A 54 1.22 0.87 -10.15
N ALA A 55 0.89 -0.42 -10.28
CA ALA A 55 1.67 -1.50 -9.68
C ALA A 55 3.12 -1.53 -10.20
N ILE A 56 3.29 -1.42 -11.53
CA ILE A 56 4.61 -1.36 -12.18
C ILE A 56 5.37 -0.10 -11.74
N ALA A 57 4.73 1.07 -11.84
CA ALA A 57 5.36 2.34 -11.47
C ALA A 57 5.77 2.39 -9.99
N ALA A 58 4.95 1.82 -9.09
CA ALA A 58 5.29 1.70 -7.69
C ALA A 58 6.47 0.77 -7.46
N ALA A 59 6.53 -0.38 -8.14
CA ALA A 59 7.65 -1.30 -8.03
C ALA A 59 8.96 -0.59 -8.40
N ASP A 60 9.00 0.07 -9.56
CA ASP A 60 10.19 0.79 -10.00
C ASP A 60 10.58 1.91 -9.03
N ALA A 61 9.61 2.70 -8.56
CA ALA A 61 9.86 3.75 -7.58
C ALA A 61 10.42 3.21 -6.25
N LEU A 62 9.95 2.06 -5.78
CA LEU A 62 10.49 1.41 -4.58
C LEU A 62 11.92 0.91 -4.81
N ARG A 63 12.19 0.29 -5.96
CA ARG A 63 13.52 -0.22 -6.32
C ARG A 63 14.57 0.87 -6.39
N GLU A 64 14.22 2.07 -6.87
CA GLU A 64 15.14 3.20 -6.89
C GLU A 64 15.59 3.64 -5.48
N ARG A 65 14.76 3.39 -4.46
CA ARG A 65 15.02 3.78 -3.07
C ARG A 65 15.68 2.67 -2.25
N LEU A 66 15.72 1.45 -2.78
CA LEU A 66 16.36 0.31 -2.14
C LEU A 66 17.88 0.30 -2.39
N PRO A 67 18.67 -0.18 -1.40
CA PRO A 67 20.07 -0.53 -1.62
C PRO A 67 20.24 -1.47 -2.83
N PRO A 68 21.36 -1.38 -3.58
CA PRO A 68 21.61 -2.17 -4.79
C PRO A 68 21.31 -3.67 -4.62
N GLU A 69 21.70 -4.25 -3.48
CA GLU A 69 21.50 -5.65 -3.12
C GLU A 69 20.02 -6.07 -2.97
N PHE A 70 19.13 -5.10 -2.77
CA PHE A 70 17.70 -5.33 -2.54
C PHE A 70 16.80 -4.84 -3.68
N LYS A 71 17.35 -4.18 -4.72
CA LYS A 71 16.56 -3.67 -5.85
C LYS A 71 15.81 -4.77 -6.60
N THR A 72 16.35 -5.98 -6.64
CA THR A 72 15.68 -7.12 -7.29
C THR A 72 14.66 -7.81 -6.38
N LYS A 73 14.56 -7.42 -5.10
CA LYS A 73 13.71 -8.10 -4.10
C LYS A 73 12.24 -7.64 -4.11
N VAL A 74 11.89 -6.65 -4.92
CA VAL A 74 10.51 -6.18 -5.13
C VAL A 74 10.16 -6.37 -6.59
N VAL A 75 9.04 -7.00 -6.90
CA VAL A 75 8.58 -7.21 -8.30
C VAL A 75 7.09 -6.89 -8.44
N TRP A 76 6.61 -6.70 -9.66
CA TRP A 76 5.18 -6.56 -9.93
C TRP A 76 4.57 -7.89 -10.37
N PHE A 77 3.30 -8.06 -10.08
CA PHE A 77 2.52 -9.25 -10.42
C PHE A 77 1.14 -8.84 -10.94
N ASN A 78 0.90 -9.05 -12.22
CA ASN A 78 -0.38 -8.73 -12.86
C ASN A 78 -0.74 -9.77 -13.94
N SER A 79 -1.90 -9.61 -14.58
CA SER A 79 -2.39 -10.57 -15.58
C SER A 79 -1.65 -10.55 -16.93
N ASP A 80 -0.75 -9.57 -17.16
CA ASP A 80 0.10 -9.56 -18.36
C ASP A 80 1.35 -10.43 -18.17
N ASN A 81 1.64 -10.86 -16.93
CA ASN A 81 2.72 -11.81 -16.67
C ASN A 81 2.32 -13.23 -17.09
N SER A 82 3.27 -13.96 -17.69
CA SER A 82 3.03 -15.35 -18.12
C SER A 82 2.71 -16.25 -16.92
N PRO A 83 1.99 -17.37 -17.13
CA PRO A 83 1.74 -18.35 -16.07
C PRO A 83 3.04 -18.81 -15.37
N GLU A 84 4.09 -19.10 -16.14
CA GLU A 84 5.38 -19.58 -15.64
C GLU A 84 6.06 -18.51 -14.77
N PHE A 85 6.00 -17.25 -15.19
CA PHE A 85 6.53 -16.15 -14.39
C PHE A 85 5.78 -16.01 -13.05
N ARG A 86 4.45 -16.16 -13.09
CA ARG A 86 3.61 -16.05 -11.89
C ARG A 86 3.86 -17.21 -10.92
N GLU A 87 4.06 -18.41 -11.43
CA GLU A 87 4.44 -19.59 -10.64
C GLU A 87 5.81 -19.39 -10.00
N GLN A 88 6.84 -19.10 -10.79
CA GLN A 88 8.21 -18.87 -10.29
C GLN A 88 8.26 -17.74 -9.26
N THR A 89 7.58 -16.62 -9.52
CA THR A 89 7.54 -15.48 -8.58
C THR A 89 6.89 -15.87 -7.25
N THR A 90 5.88 -16.74 -7.30
CA THR A 90 5.20 -17.23 -6.10
C THR A 90 6.11 -18.15 -5.29
N GLU A 91 6.82 -19.06 -5.95
CA GLU A 91 7.81 -19.95 -5.31
C GLU A 91 8.96 -19.15 -4.70
N ASP A 92 9.52 -18.20 -5.45
CA ASP A 92 10.59 -17.33 -4.98
C ASP A 92 10.14 -16.50 -3.78
N LEU A 93 8.91 -15.97 -3.80
CA LEU A 93 8.37 -15.24 -2.64
C LEU A 93 8.17 -16.18 -1.44
N ALA A 94 7.69 -17.40 -1.65
CA ALA A 94 7.55 -18.41 -0.60
C ALA A 94 8.91 -18.72 0.04
N ALA A 95 9.95 -18.92 -0.77
CA ALA A 95 11.31 -19.21 -0.36
C ALA A 95 12.09 -18.01 0.23
N GLY A 96 11.54 -16.79 0.18
CA GLY A 96 12.20 -15.56 0.64
C GLY A 96 13.18 -14.95 -0.37
N GLY A 97 13.11 -15.39 -1.63
CA GLY A 97 13.80 -14.79 -2.77
C GLY A 97 13.36 -13.35 -3.05
N TYR A 98 12.10 -13.01 -2.73
CA TYR A 98 11.54 -11.65 -2.78
C TYR A 98 11.06 -11.19 -1.39
N TYR A 99 11.06 -9.88 -1.17
CA TYR A 99 10.45 -9.25 0.01
C TYR A 99 8.98 -8.93 -0.21
N GLY A 100 8.59 -8.56 -1.42
CA GLY A 100 7.19 -8.33 -1.68
C GLY A 100 6.82 -7.99 -3.11
N LEU A 101 5.51 -7.99 -3.34
CA LEU A 101 4.91 -7.86 -4.67
C LEU A 101 4.04 -6.62 -4.76
N MET A 102 4.14 -5.91 -5.89
CA MET A 102 3.14 -4.94 -6.31
C MET A 102 2.12 -5.65 -7.21
N CYS A 103 0.93 -5.90 -6.71
CA CYS A 103 -0.05 -6.75 -7.37
C CYS A 103 -1.36 -6.03 -7.72
N THR A 104 -2.06 -6.57 -8.72
CA THR A 104 -3.49 -6.33 -8.92
C THR A 104 -4.29 -7.58 -8.53
N ASP A 105 -5.62 -7.57 -8.67
CA ASP A 105 -6.46 -8.76 -8.39
C ASP A 105 -6.11 -10.00 -9.20
N ALA A 106 -5.26 -9.89 -10.23
CA ALA A 106 -4.71 -11.04 -10.94
C ALA A 106 -3.86 -11.95 -10.03
N PHE A 107 -3.34 -11.43 -8.91
CA PHE A 107 -2.72 -12.23 -7.84
C PHE A 107 -3.76 -13.05 -7.03
N GLY A 108 -5.04 -12.77 -7.26
CA GLY A 108 -6.16 -13.27 -6.48
C GLY A 108 -6.40 -14.77 -6.60
N MET A 109 -6.20 -15.33 -7.79
CA MET A 109 -6.52 -16.71 -8.11
C MET A 109 -5.25 -17.58 -8.11
N GLY A 110 -5.05 -18.36 -7.04
CA GLY A 110 -4.07 -19.45 -7.02
C GLY A 110 -2.82 -19.25 -6.17
N VAL A 111 -2.58 -18.05 -5.62
CA VAL A 111 -1.42 -17.84 -4.74
C VAL A 111 -1.80 -18.07 -3.27
N ASP A 112 -1.26 -19.13 -2.69
CA ASP A 112 -1.39 -19.49 -1.27
C ASP A 112 -0.08 -19.33 -0.52
N LEU A 113 0.11 -18.15 0.07
CA LEU A 113 1.27 -17.83 0.90
C LEU A 113 0.80 -17.67 2.34
N ALA A 114 1.19 -18.63 3.18
CA ALA A 114 0.77 -18.70 4.57
C ALA A 114 1.35 -17.56 5.44
N ASP A 115 2.48 -17.00 5.02
CA ASP A 115 3.38 -16.19 5.83
C ASP A 115 3.52 -14.73 5.36
N ILE A 116 2.52 -14.19 4.66
CA ILE A 116 2.47 -12.75 4.37
C ILE A 116 2.23 -11.98 5.67
N GLU A 117 3.18 -11.13 6.05
CA GLU A 117 3.13 -10.35 7.29
C GLU A 117 2.45 -9.00 7.09
N LEU A 118 2.51 -8.44 5.87
CA LEU A 118 1.99 -7.12 5.57
C LEU A 118 1.21 -7.10 4.26
N VAL A 119 -0.06 -6.73 4.31
CA VAL A 119 -0.87 -6.45 3.12
C VAL A 119 -1.20 -4.97 3.09
N ILE A 120 -1.05 -4.35 1.93
CA ILE A 120 -1.34 -2.94 1.76
C ILE A 120 -2.33 -2.78 0.61
N GLN A 121 -3.37 -2.01 0.81
CA GLN A 121 -4.17 -1.43 -0.26
C GLN A 121 -3.65 -0.01 -0.55
N TRP A 122 -3.19 0.24 -1.78
CA TRP A 122 -2.87 1.59 -2.21
C TRP A 122 -4.10 2.30 -2.75
N ARG A 123 -4.46 3.42 -2.14
CA ARG A 123 -5.64 4.26 -2.43
C ARG A 123 -6.96 3.60 -2.07
N CYS A 124 -7.93 4.43 -1.73
CA CYS A 124 -9.30 3.98 -1.43
C CYS A 124 -10.12 3.94 -2.72
N SER A 125 -9.75 3.06 -3.66
CA SER A 125 -10.33 2.98 -5.01
C SER A 125 -11.10 1.69 -5.32
N CYS A 126 -11.01 0.67 -4.47
CA CYS A 126 -11.80 -0.55 -4.57
C CYS A 126 -13.03 -0.53 -3.65
N ASP A 127 -13.95 -1.46 -3.86
CA ASP A 127 -15.06 -1.72 -2.93
C ASP A 127 -14.58 -2.44 -1.66
N LEU A 128 -15.48 -2.53 -0.67
CA LEU A 128 -15.20 -3.13 0.64
C LEU A 128 -14.95 -4.63 0.55
N ASP A 129 -15.66 -5.34 -0.34
CA ASP A 129 -15.54 -6.80 -0.47
C ASP A 129 -14.16 -7.16 -1.02
N THR A 130 -13.73 -6.45 -2.07
CA THR A 130 -12.40 -6.57 -2.66
C THR A 130 -11.33 -6.22 -1.64
N LEU A 131 -11.53 -5.12 -0.88
CA LEU A 131 -10.60 -4.72 0.19
C LEU A 131 -10.44 -5.84 1.22
N TRP A 132 -11.57 -6.40 1.68
CA TRP A 132 -11.57 -7.44 2.71
C TRP A 132 -10.94 -8.75 2.21
N GLN A 133 -11.20 -9.14 0.96
CA GLN A 133 -10.57 -10.29 0.33
C GLN A 133 -9.06 -10.12 0.19
N ARG A 134 -8.59 -8.92 -0.16
CA ARG A 134 -7.15 -8.59 -0.21
C ARG A 134 -6.54 -8.65 1.18
N PHE A 135 -7.16 -8.03 2.18
CA PHE A 135 -6.68 -8.02 3.57
C PHE A 135 -6.62 -9.42 4.19
N GLY A 136 -7.56 -10.31 3.86
CA GLY A 136 -7.56 -11.71 4.29
C GLY A 136 -6.36 -12.53 3.79
N ARG A 137 -5.51 -11.98 2.91
CA ARG A 137 -4.24 -12.60 2.49
C ARG A 137 -3.11 -12.40 3.51
N ALA A 138 -3.25 -11.48 4.45
CA ALA A 138 -2.32 -11.34 5.56
C ALA A 138 -2.49 -12.53 6.52
N ALA A 139 -1.36 -13.04 7.02
CA ALA A 139 -1.24 -14.06 8.05
C ALA A 139 -2.30 -15.16 7.93
N ARG A 140 -2.21 -15.97 6.87
CA ARG A 140 -3.09 -17.14 6.70
C ARG A 140 -2.83 -18.22 7.74
N ASP A 141 -1.60 -18.34 8.24
CA ASP A 141 -1.32 -19.13 9.44
C ASP A 141 -1.87 -18.41 10.69
N PRO A 142 -2.84 -18.99 11.42
CA PRO A 142 -3.41 -18.38 12.62
C PRO A 142 -2.41 -18.17 13.76
N ARG A 143 -1.24 -18.83 13.70
CA ARG A 143 -0.14 -18.66 14.67
C ARG A 143 0.74 -17.45 14.38
N ARG A 144 0.50 -16.77 13.26
CA ARG A 144 1.22 -15.57 12.83
C ARG A 144 0.32 -14.36 12.94
N GLU A 145 0.92 -13.23 13.21
CA GLU A 145 0.26 -11.94 13.15
C GLU A 145 0.52 -11.29 11.79
N GLY A 146 -0.50 -10.61 11.26
CA GLY A 146 -0.42 -9.85 10.02
C GLY A 146 -0.91 -8.43 10.22
N LEU A 147 -0.41 -7.51 9.40
CA LEU A 147 -0.88 -6.13 9.35
C LEU A 147 -1.50 -5.86 7.97
N ALA A 148 -2.73 -5.36 7.96
CA ALA A 148 -3.39 -4.90 6.76
C ALA A 148 -3.57 -3.37 6.81
N VAL A 149 -3.03 -2.67 5.81
CA VAL A 149 -3.00 -1.20 5.78
C VAL A 149 -3.74 -0.66 4.57
N LEU A 150 -4.72 0.22 4.80
CA LEU A 150 -5.30 1.04 3.74
C LEU A 150 -4.58 2.39 3.68
N PHE A 151 -3.95 2.71 2.55
CA PHE A 151 -3.50 4.08 2.27
C PHE A 151 -4.64 4.87 1.64
N ALA A 152 -5.12 5.91 2.32
CA ALA A 152 -6.22 6.74 1.86
C ALA A 152 -5.75 8.17 1.52
N GLU A 153 -6.28 8.72 0.44
CA GLU A 153 -6.02 10.11 0.04
C GLU A 153 -6.46 11.09 1.15
N SER A 154 -5.68 12.16 1.33
CA SER A 154 -5.91 13.14 2.39
C SER A 154 -7.34 13.70 2.44
N LYS A 155 -8.03 13.81 1.28
CA LYS A 155 -9.42 14.28 1.18
C LYS A 155 -10.44 13.47 1.99
N HIS A 156 -10.13 12.20 2.30
CA HIS A 156 -11.03 11.32 3.05
C HIS A 156 -10.97 11.55 4.57
N PHE A 157 -10.02 12.35 5.06
CA PHE A 157 -9.85 12.60 6.49
C PHE A 157 -10.52 13.91 6.92
N ASP A 158 -11.25 13.89 8.02
CA ASP A 158 -11.94 15.09 8.54
C ASP A 158 -10.98 16.20 8.96
N SER A 159 -9.79 15.83 9.47
CA SER A 159 -8.72 16.77 9.78
C SER A 159 -8.29 17.59 8.56
N TRP A 160 -8.21 16.95 7.39
CA TRP A 160 -7.90 17.63 6.14
C TRP A 160 -9.05 18.55 5.69
N LYS A 161 -10.31 18.09 5.79
CA LYS A 161 -11.48 18.92 5.47
C LYS A 161 -11.52 20.20 6.33
N ALA A 162 -11.25 20.06 7.63
CA ALA A 162 -11.18 21.17 8.56
C ALA A 162 -10.03 22.14 8.22
N GLU A 163 -8.86 21.62 7.85
CA GLU A 163 -7.72 22.43 7.42
C GLU A 163 -8.03 23.23 6.15
N GLN A 164 -8.68 22.62 5.15
CA GLN A 164 -9.12 23.31 3.94
C GLN A 164 -10.16 24.39 4.23
N ALA A 165 -11.12 24.13 5.12
CA ALA A 165 -12.12 25.12 5.53
C ALA A 165 -11.47 26.33 6.20
N LYS A 166 -10.49 26.13 7.09
CA LYS A 166 -9.70 27.21 7.70
C LYS A 166 -8.95 28.02 6.65
N ARG A 167 -8.23 27.35 5.74
CA ARG A 167 -7.49 28.01 4.64
C ARG A 167 -8.39 28.86 3.74
N ARG A 168 -9.60 28.38 3.42
CA ARG A 168 -10.59 29.13 2.63
C ARG A 168 -11.05 30.40 3.36
N LYS A 169 -11.36 30.31 4.66
CA LYS A 169 -11.73 31.47 5.48
C LYS A 169 -10.61 32.50 5.54
N THR A 170 -9.36 32.08 5.78
CA THR A 170 -8.20 32.98 5.81
C THR A 170 -7.99 33.69 4.46
N ARG A 171 -8.10 32.96 3.35
CA ARG A 171 -7.97 33.56 2.00
C ARG A 171 -9.09 34.55 1.67
N ALA A 172 -10.32 34.25 2.08
CA ALA A 172 -11.45 35.16 1.89
C ALA A 172 -11.25 36.46 2.70
N HIS A 173 -10.78 36.35 3.94
CA HIS A 173 -10.47 37.51 4.78
C HIS A 173 -9.35 38.37 4.18
N GLN A 174 -8.21 37.76 3.80
CA GLN A 174 -7.10 38.47 3.15
C GLN A 174 -7.48 39.11 1.81
N GLY A 175 -8.39 38.47 1.06
CA GLY A 175 -8.91 39.02 -0.20
C GLY A 175 -9.79 40.25 0.02
N ALA A 176 -10.62 40.25 1.08
CA ALA A 176 -11.45 41.38 1.46
C ALA A 176 -10.62 42.57 1.95
N GLU A 177 -9.60 42.33 2.79
CA GLU A 177 -8.69 43.39 3.27
C GLU A 177 -7.95 44.09 2.12
N LYS A 178 -7.42 43.31 1.17
CA LYS A 178 -6.73 43.87 -0.02
C LYS A 178 -7.64 44.61 -0.99
N ALA A 179 -8.94 44.34 -0.98
CA ALA A 179 -9.91 45.07 -1.80
C ALA A 179 -10.21 46.44 -1.18
N ILE A 180 -10.33 46.50 0.15
CA ILE A 180 -10.54 47.73 0.91
C ILE A 180 -9.32 48.66 0.81
N GLU A 181 -8.08 48.14 0.83
CA GLU A 181 -6.86 48.95 0.67
C GLU A 181 -6.66 49.54 -0.74
N LYS A 182 -7.47 49.14 -1.73
CA LYS A 182 -7.36 49.59 -3.12
C LYS A 182 -8.42 50.61 -3.54
N GLU A 183 -9.40 50.89 -2.69
CA GLU A 183 -10.36 51.99 -2.82
C GLU A 183 -9.88 53.22 -2.05
#